data_AF-A0A962Z9U2-F1
#
_entry.id   AF-A0A962Z9U2-F1
#
_cell.length_a   1.000
_cell.length_b   1.000
_cell.length_c   1.000
_cell.angle_alpha   90.00
_cell.angle_beta   90.00
_cell.angle_gamma   90.00
#
_symmetry.space_group_name_H-M   'P 1'
#
loop_
_entity.id
_entity.type
_entity.pdbx_description
1 polymer ?
#
loop_
_entity_poly.entity_id
_entity_poly.type
_entity_poly.pdbx_seq_one_letter_code
_entity_poly.pdbx_strand_id
1 'polypeptide(L)'
;LEDKTVAGLRVSVLRVETAEAVVACRMVLLDQGWGGLLRPSTIGRRDLLTVGPGIEFAEEGGTIGLFYSQRKLRFAINIDALAAAGLRVNSKLLNLAHIVRRQ
;
A
#
# COMPACT_ATOMS: atom_id res chain seq x y z
N LEU A 1 12.22 -6.24 8.68
CA LEU A 1 11.86 -4.80 8.69
C LEU A 1 11.78 -4.27 10.11
N GLU A 2 11.36 -5.13 11.04
CA GLU A 2 11.42 -4.89 12.47
C GLU A 2 12.79 -4.33 12.91
N ASP A 3 12.72 -3.28 13.74
CA ASP A 3 13.85 -2.56 14.33
C ASP A 3 14.75 -1.77 13.38
N LYS A 4 14.36 -1.65 12.10
CA LYS A 4 14.99 -0.69 11.21
C LYS A 4 14.54 0.73 11.53
N THR A 5 15.48 1.67 11.41
CA THR A 5 15.18 3.10 11.48
C THR A 5 15.11 3.67 10.07
N VAL A 6 14.03 4.35 9.73
CA VAL A 6 13.84 5.05 8.46
C VAL A 6 13.56 6.51 8.77
N ALA A 7 14.42 7.41 8.29
CA ALA A 7 14.32 8.86 8.56
C ALA A 7 14.18 9.19 10.07
N GLY A 8 14.89 8.47 10.94
CA GLY A 8 14.83 8.66 12.40
C GLY A 8 13.64 8.00 13.10
N LEU A 9 12.73 7.34 12.37
CA LEU A 9 11.59 6.62 12.93
C LEU A 9 11.84 5.11 12.95
N ARG A 10 11.59 4.47 14.09
CA ARG A 10 11.67 3.01 14.22
C ARG A 10 10.46 2.35 13.56
N VAL A 11 10.72 1.30 12.79
CA VAL A 11 9.69 0.48 12.16
C VAL A 11 9.36 -0.69 13.08
N SER A 12 8.10 -0.74 13.53
CA SER A 12 7.52 -1.89 14.23
C SER A 12 6.56 -2.62 13.31
N VAL A 13 6.62 -3.95 13.31
CA VAL A 13 5.72 -4.79 12.52
C VAL A 13 4.69 -5.39 13.47
N LEU A 14 3.42 -5.09 13.23
CA LEU A 14 2.31 -5.62 14.01
C LEU A 14 1.46 -6.51 13.11
N ARG A 15 1.09 -7.69 13.62
CA ARG A 15 0.05 -8.49 12.99
C ARG A 15 -1.29 -7.88 13.41
N VAL A 16 -2.06 -7.41 12.43
CA VAL A 16 -3.39 -6.83 12.65
C VAL A 16 -4.44 -7.82 12.20
N GLU A 17 -5.46 -8.04 13.03
CA GLU A 17 -6.59 -8.94 12.73
C GLU A 17 -7.92 -8.20 12.65
N THR A 18 -7.95 -6.94 13.11
CA THR A 18 -9.16 -6.10 13.13
C THR A 18 -8.89 -4.74 12.48
N ALA A 19 -9.96 -4.08 12.03
CA ALA A 19 -9.88 -2.76 11.41
C ALA A 19 -9.40 -1.69 12.41
N GLU A 20 -9.70 -1.83 13.69
CA GLU A 20 -9.28 -0.91 14.74
C GLU A 20 -7.76 -0.91 14.91
N ALA A 21 -7.13 -2.07 14.81
CA ALA A 21 -5.67 -2.19 14.91
C ALA A 21 -4.94 -1.50 13.74
N VAL A 22 -5.59 -1.39 12.57
CA VAL A 22 -5.05 -0.67 11.40
C VAL A 22 -4.88 0.83 11.69
N VAL A 23 -5.71 1.42 12.57
CA VAL A 23 -5.66 2.86 12.90
C VAL A 23 -4.29 3.30 13.41
N ALA A 24 -3.57 2.44 14.14
CA ALA A 24 -2.25 2.73 14.66
C ALA A 24 -1.11 2.60 13.62
N CYS A 25 -1.37 1.99 12.47
CA CYS A 25 -0.34 1.69 11.46
C CYS A 25 -0.23 2.81 10.43
N ARG A 26 0.97 3.21 10.00
CA ARG A 26 1.17 4.12 8.84
C ARG A 26 1.25 3.39 7.49
N MET A 27 1.46 2.08 7.54
CA MET A 27 1.49 1.19 6.37
C MET A 27 0.82 -0.13 6.75
N VAL A 28 0.00 -0.68 5.86
CA VAL A 28 -0.60 -2.00 6.02
C VAL A 28 -0.32 -2.84 4.78
N LEU A 29 0.16 -4.06 5.00
CA LEU A 29 0.31 -5.08 3.99
C LEU A 29 -0.90 -6.02 4.07
N LEU A 30 -1.70 -6.05 3.00
CA LEU A 30 -2.85 -6.91 2.87
C LEU A 30 -2.45 -8.14 2.04
N ASP A 31 -2.89 -9.31 2.47
CA ASP A 31 -2.70 -10.57 1.73
C ASP A 31 -4.00 -10.96 1.00
N GLN A 32 -3.91 -11.87 0.02
CA GLN A 32 -5.02 -12.40 -0.78
C GLN A 32 -6.20 -12.92 0.09
N GLY A 33 -5.95 -13.32 1.34
CA GLY A 33 -6.96 -13.85 2.26
C GLY A 33 -7.92 -12.84 2.90
N TRP A 34 -7.73 -11.52 2.71
CA TRP A 34 -8.55 -10.49 3.37
C TRP A 34 -9.86 -10.14 2.65
N GLY A 35 -10.22 -10.92 1.60
CA GLY A 35 -11.26 -10.65 0.59
C GLY A 35 -12.71 -10.40 1.06
N GLY A 36 -12.98 -10.23 2.36
CA GLY A 36 -14.29 -9.86 2.88
C GLY A 36 -14.31 -8.65 3.82
N LEU A 37 -13.24 -8.39 4.58
CA LEU A 37 -13.28 -7.46 5.72
C LEU A 37 -12.72 -6.06 5.41
N LEU A 38 -11.77 -5.97 4.46
CA LEU A 38 -11.05 -4.73 4.16
C LEU A 38 -10.88 -4.59 2.65
N ARG A 39 -11.81 -3.90 1.99
CA ARG A 39 -11.61 -3.46 0.61
C ARG A 39 -10.59 -2.31 0.62
N PRO A 40 -9.60 -2.29 -0.28
CA PRO A 40 -8.61 -1.21 -0.28
C PRO A 40 -9.26 0.18 -0.42
N SER A 41 -10.34 0.26 -1.21
CA SER A 41 -11.16 1.47 -1.38
C SER A 41 -11.87 1.94 -0.10
N THR A 42 -12.20 1.06 0.84
CA THR A 42 -12.91 1.41 2.08
C THR A 42 -11.98 1.83 3.20
N ILE A 43 -10.68 1.58 3.06
CA ILE A 43 -9.68 1.92 4.08
C ILE A 43 -9.45 3.43 4.17
N GLY A 44 -9.68 4.19 3.09
CA GLY A 44 -9.86 5.66 2.98
C GLY A 44 -9.30 6.58 4.07
N ARG A 45 -8.11 6.30 4.61
CA ARG A 45 -7.54 7.00 5.76
C ARG A 45 -6.36 7.84 5.31
N ARG A 46 -6.30 9.09 5.79
CA ARG A 46 -5.10 9.90 5.64
C ARG A 46 -3.90 9.22 6.29
N ASP A 47 -2.73 9.47 5.71
CA ASP A 47 -1.44 8.98 6.20
C ASP A 47 -1.36 7.45 6.32
N LEU A 48 -2.13 6.71 5.51
CA LEU A 48 -2.07 5.26 5.42
C LEU A 48 -1.61 4.80 4.05
N LEU A 49 -0.48 4.10 3.99
CA LEU A 49 -0.03 3.40 2.79
C LEU A 49 -0.57 1.98 2.77
N THR A 50 -1.37 1.62 1.77
CA THR A 50 -1.84 0.25 1.57
C THR A 50 -0.99 -0.46 0.51
N VAL A 51 -0.52 -1.66 0.84
CA VAL A 51 0.27 -2.51 -0.06
C VAL A 51 -0.42 -3.86 -0.15
N GLY A 52 -0.57 -4.40 -1.35
CA GLY A 52 -1.22 -5.69 -1.55
C GLY A 52 -0.72 -6.41 -2.80
N PRO A 53 -1.19 -7.64 -3.02
CA PRO A 53 -0.74 -8.49 -4.12
C PRO A 53 -1.47 -8.16 -5.42
N GLY A 54 -0.75 -8.25 -6.54
CA GLY A 54 -1.32 -8.05 -7.88
C GLY A 54 -1.37 -6.58 -8.32
N ILE A 55 -1.55 -6.39 -9.62
CA ILE A 55 -1.82 -5.05 -10.19
C ILE A 55 -3.27 -4.63 -9.90
N GLU A 56 -4.17 -5.61 -9.86
CA GLU A 56 -5.60 -5.50 -9.59
C GLU A 56 -5.85 -4.83 -8.24
N PHE A 57 -4.99 -5.08 -7.24
CA PHE A 57 -5.08 -4.40 -5.94
C PHE A 57 -4.98 -2.88 -6.06
N ALA A 58 -4.10 -2.37 -6.92
CA ALA A 58 -3.99 -0.94 -7.17
C ALA A 58 -5.22 -0.42 -7.95
N GLU A 59 -5.75 -1.19 -8.90
CA GLU A 59 -6.93 -0.85 -9.69
C GLU A 59 -8.20 -0.78 -8.81
N GLU A 60 -8.32 -1.66 -7.82
CA GLU A 60 -9.45 -1.71 -6.87
C GLU A 60 -9.43 -0.59 -5.81
N GLY A 61 -8.39 0.26 -5.82
CA GLY A 61 -8.27 1.43 -4.94
C GLY A 61 -7.22 1.29 -3.84
N GLY A 62 -6.39 0.25 -3.86
CA GLY A 62 -5.19 0.17 -3.04
C GLY A 62 -4.09 1.09 -3.54
N THR A 63 -3.13 1.43 -2.68
CA THR A 63 -2.07 2.40 -3.06
C THR A 63 -0.97 1.74 -3.88
N ILE A 64 -0.44 0.61 -3.40
CA ILE A 64 0.65 -0.13 -4.07
C ILE A 64 0.23 -1.58 -4.30
N GLY A 65 0.28 -2.01 -5.55
CA GLY A 65 0.12 -3.42 -5.93
C GLY A 65 1.48 -4.06 -6.23
N LEU A 66 1.80 -5.20 -5.63
CA LEU A 66 3.05 -5.94 -5.85
C LEU A 66 2.82 -7.12 -6.78
N PHE A 67 3.54 -7.18 -7.89
CA PHE A 67 3.35 -8.24 -8.90
C PHE A 67 4.68 -8.70 -9.48
N TYR A 68 4.74 -9.92 -9.98
CA TYR A 68 5.89 -10.42 -10.70
C TYR A 68 5.75 -10.16 -12.20
N SER A 69 6.79 -9.63 -12.82
CA SER A 69 6.91 -9.49 -14.27
C SER A 69 8.31 -9.90 -14.71
N GLN A 70 8.41 -10.79 -15.70
CA GLN A 70 9.68 -11.35 -16.17
C GLN A 70 10.56 -11.89 -15.03
N ARG A 71 9.94 -12.62 -14.08
CA ARG A 71 10.58 -13.16 -12.85
C ARG A 71 11.19 -12.10 -11.92
N LYS A 72 10.86 -10.81 -12.09
CA LYS A 72 11.28 -9.73 -11.19
C LYS A 72 10.06 -9.20 -10.45
N LEU A 73 10.22 -8.92 -9.16
CA LEU A 73 9.20 -8.21 -8.39
C LEU A 73 9.11 -6.77 -8.91
N ARG A 74 7.91 -6.36 -9.28
CA ARG A 74 7.54 -5.01 -9.73
C ARG A 74 6.41 -4.50 -8.84
N PHE A 75 6.10 -3.23 -9.01
CA PHE A 75 5.04 -2.58 -8.26
C PHE A 75 4.25 -1.62 -9.14
N ALA A 76 2.94 -1.58 -8.90
CA ALA A 76 2.01 -0.62 -9.44
C ALA A 76 1.69 0.43 -8.37
N ILE A 77 1.52 1.69 -8.76
CA ILE A 77 1.10 2.77 -7.87
C ILE A 77 -0.20 3.36 -8.42
N ASN A 78 -1.27 3.31 -7.61
CA ASN A 78 -2.48 4.08 -7.86
C ASN A 78 -2.27 5.51 -7.34
N ILE A 79 -2.14 6.46 -8.26
CA ILE A 79 -1.86 7.85 -7.88
C ILE A 79 -3.06 8.56 -7.26
N ASP A 80 -4.28 8.12 -7.57
CA ASP A 80 -5.51 8.69 -7.01
C ASP A 80 -5.69 8.25 -5.56
N ALA A 81 -5.40 6.98 -5.26
CA ALA A 81 -5.36 6.47 -3.89
C ALA A 81 -4.28 7.15 -3.06
N LEU A 82 -3.08 7.36 -3.64
CA LEU A 82 -1.99 8.08 -3.00
C LEU A 82 -2.39 9.52 -2.65
N ALA A 83 -3.01 10.22 -3.60
CA ALA A 83 -3.51 11.58 -3.42
C ALA A 83 -4.61 11.66 -2.36
N ALA A 84 -5.57 10.73 -2.39
CA ALA A 84 -6.66 10.64 -1.41
C ALA A 84 -6.12 10.38 0.02
N ALA A 85 -5.07 9.59 0.16
CA ALA A 85 -4.37 9.35 1.43
C ALA A 85 -3.52 10.55 1.89
N GLY A 86 -3.36 11.58 1.05
CA GLY A 86 -2.51 12.75 1.34
C GLY A 86 -1.01 12.43 1.33
N LEU A 87 -0.62 11.29 0.75
CA LEU A 87 0.76 10.82 0.75
C LEU A 87 1.55 11.45 -0.39
N ARG A 88 2.84 11.70 -0.13
CA ARG A 88 3.80 12.15 -1.14
C ARG A 88 4.76 11.02 -1.46
N VAL A 89 5.07 10.86 -2.73
CA VAL A 89 6.01 9.86 -3.22
C VAL A 89 7.18 10.53 -3.94
N ASN A 90 8.38 9.99 -3.75
CA ASN A 90 9.57 10.46 -4.46
C ASN A 90 9.44 10.17 -5.96
N SER A 91 9.77 11.16 -6.80
CA SER A 91 9.74 11.02 -8.27
C SER A 91 10.60 9.87 -8.78
N LYS A 92 11.72 9.56 -8.11
CA LYS A 92 12.56 8.40 -8.45
C LYS A 92 11.82 7.07 -8.29
N LEU A 93 10.92 6.95 -7.31
CA LEU A 93 10.13 5.75 -7.11
C LEU A 93 9.01 5.64 -8.16
N LEU A 94 8.37 6.76 -8.51
CA LEU A 94 7.38 6.82 -9.59
C LEU A 94 7.95 6.37 -10.93
N ASN A 95 9.19 6.73 -11.24
CA ASN A 95 9.86 6.33 -12.50
C ASN A 95 10.06 4.81 -12.65
N LEU A 96 9.98 4.05 -11.55
CA LEU A 96 10.13 2.59 -11.55
C LEU A 96 8.78 1.86 -11.55
N ALA A 97 7.71 2.58 -11.21
CA ALA A 97 6.36 2.05 -10.99
C ALA A 97 5.60 1.87 -12.31
N HIS A 98 4.67 0.91 -12.30
CA HIS A 98 3.54 0.95 -13.23
C HIS A 98 2.48 1.91 -12.65
N ILE A 99 2.08 2.94 -13.40
CA ILE A 99 1.14 3.95 -12.88
C ILE A 99 -0.30 3.54 -13.20
N VAL A 100 -1.12 3.42 -12.17
CA VAL A 100 -2.57 3.20 -12.25
C VAL A 100 -3.29 4.50 -11.95
N ARG A 101 -4.34 4.79 -12.72
CA ARG A 101 -5.28 5.90 -12.55
C ARG A 101 -6.69 5.36 -12.69
N ARG A 102 -7.61 5.79 -11.84
CA ARG A 102 -9.04 5.58 -12.07
C ARG A 102 -9.45 6.45 -13.27
N GLN A 103 -10.19 5.86 -14.20
CA GLN A 103 -10.97 6.60 -15.19
C GLN A 103 -12.28 7.06 -14.57
#